data_AF-A0AA36BU65-F1
#
_entry.id   AF-A0AA36BU65-F1
#
_cell.length_a   1.000
_cell.length_b   1.000
_cell.length_c   1.000
_cell.angle_alpha   90.00
_cell.angle_beta   90.00
_cell.angle_gamma   90.00
#
_symmetry.space_group_name_H-M   'P 1'
#
loop_
_entity.id
_entity.type
_entity.pdbx_description
1 polymer ?
#
loop_
_entity_poly.entity_id
_entity_poly.type
_entity_poly.pdbx_seq_one_letter_code
_entity_poly.pdbx_strand_id
1 'polypeptide(L)'
;MHLPAWYQMSIMTLTLLTCLQITVARRQNRCMRHYFVEVVRHPYKDCEYKKMLLTRCKGHCTKSRTQPLITFSPILLEPFHYICSCCRDKLSIMKAVRLQCQNGEVVYATYRYIMRCGCEHCRR
;
A
#
# COMPACT_ATOMS: atom_id res chain seq x y z
N MET A 1 38.53 -23.11 -25.55
CA MET A 1 38.90 -22.09 -24.55
C MET A 1 38.01 -22.27 -23.32
N HIS A 2 38.51 -22.92 -22.27
CA HIS A 2 37.80 -23.05 -21.00
C HIS A 2 38.15 -21.87 -20.11
N LEU A 3 37.13 -21.16 -19.63
CA LEU A 3 37.31 -20.11 -18.63
C LEU A 3 37.82 -20.73 -17.32
N PRO A 4 38.74 -20.06 -16.61
CA PRO A 4 39.28 -20.60 -15.38
C PRO A 4 38.22 -20.64 -14.27
N ALA A 5 38.31 -21.64 -13.39
CA ALA A 5 37.29 -21.94 -12.38
C ALA A 5 36.94 -20.75 -11.46
N TRP A 6 37.92 -19.89 -11.16
CA TRP A 6 37.69 -18.66 -10.37
C TRP A 6 36.73 -17.69 -11.07
N TYR A 7 36.78 -17.59 -12.40
CA TYR A 7 35.88 -16.76 -13.19
C TYR A 7 34.43 -17.30 -13.17
N GLN A 8 34.26 -18.63 -13.23
CA GLN A 8 32.96 -19.27 -13.11
C GLN A 8 32.33 -19.08 -11.72
N MET A 9 33.12 -19.21 -10.65
CA MET A 9 32.62 -18.95 -9.29
C MET A 9 32.24 -17.48 -9.06
N SER A 10 33.00 -16.53 -9.62
CA SER A 10 32.67 -15.10 -9.55
C SER A 10 31.35 -14.77 -10.26
N ILE A 11 31.09 -15.38 -11.43
CA ILE A 11 29.81 -15.19 -12.14
C ILE A 11 28.65 -15.78 -11.34
N MET A 12 28.81 -16.98 -10.78
CA MET A 12 27.77 -17.64 -10.01
C MET A 12 27.41 -16.86 -8.73
N THR A 13 28.41 -16.30 -8.04
CA THR A 13 28.19 -15.46 -6.86
C THR A 13 27.52 -14.13 -7.23
N LEU A 14 27.92 -13.46 -8.31
CA LEU A 14 27.27 -12.24 -8.79
C LEU A 14 25.79 -12.48 -9.17
N THR A 15 25.51 -13.58 -9.86
CA THR A 15 24.14 -13.94 -10.28
C THR A 15 23.25 -14.27 -9.08
N LEU A 16 23.78 -14.98 -8.07
CA LEU A 16 23.06 -15.22 -6.81
C LEU A 16 22.77 -13.91 -6.05
N LEU A 17 23.76 -13.03 -5.93
CA LEU A 17 23.60 -11.73 -5.27
C LEU A 17 22.56 -10.85 -5.97
N THR A 18 22.60 -10.77 -7.30
CA THR A 18 21.63 -10.01 -8.08
C THR A 18 20.22 -10.59 -8.00
N CYS A 19 20.06 -11.91 -8.05
CA CYS A 19 18.78 -12.58 -7.80
C CYS A 19 18.23 -12.28 -6.41
N LEU A 20 19.10 -12.30 -5.38
CA LEU A 20 18.72 -11.97 -4.01
C LEU A 20 18.24 -10.51 -3.90
N GLN A 21 18.95 -9.55 -4.50
CA GLN A 21 18.55 -8.14 -4.52
C GLN A 21 17.20 -7.93 -5.22
N ILE A 22 16.96 -8.58 -6.37
CA ILE A 22 15.70 -8.48 -7.11
C ILE A 22 14.53 -9.05 -6.29
N THR A 23 14.74 -10.17 -5.61
CA THR A 23 13.69 -10.80 -4.78
C THR A 23 13.33 -9.93 -3.57
N VAL A 24 14.33 -9.32 -2.92
CA VAL A 24 14.14 -8.37 -1.81
C VAL A 24 13.37 -7.12 -2.28
N ALA A 25 13.79 -6.51 -3.39
CA ALA A 25 13.10 -5.35 -3.95
C ALA A 25 11.65 -5.66 -4.35
N ARG A 26 11.40 -6.83 -4.97
CA ARG A 26 10.03 -7.28 -5.29
C ARG A 26 9.19 -7.49 -4.04
N ARG A 27 9.77 -7.95 -2.94
CA ARG A 27 9.05 -8.16 -1.67
C ARG A 27 8.67 -6.83 -1.01
N GLN A 28 9.55 -5.83 -1.05
CA GLN A 28 9.28 -4.49 -0.51
C GLN A 28 8.17 -3.75 -1.27
N ASN A 29 7.98 -4.07 -2.56
CA ASN A 29 6.97 -3.44 -3.40
C ASN A 29 5.60 -4.14 -3.38
N ARG A 30 5.39 -5.22 -2.60
CA ARG A 30 4.07 -5.85 -2.50
C ARG A 30 3.16 -5.04 -1.58
N CYS A 31 1.84 -5.13 -1.82
CA CYS A 31 0.85 -4.55 -0.92
C CYS A 31 1.04 -5.06 0.52
N MET A 32 1.36 -4.15 1.44
CA MET A 32 1.56 -4.46 2.85
C MET A 32 1.17 -3.29 3.78
N ARG A 33 1.10 -3.59 5.08
CA ARG A 33 0.83 -2.63 6.14
C ARG A 33 2.13 -1.96 6.58
N HIS A 34 2.13 -0.63 6.62
CA HIS A 34 3.24 0.18 7.13
C HIS A 34 2.79 0.98 8.36
N TYR A 35 3.69 1.09 9.33
CA TYR A 35 3.51 1.92 10.52
C TYR A 35 4.14 3.29 10.30
N PHE A 36 3.53 4.32 10.86
CA PHE A 36 4.09 5.68 10.88
C PHE A 36 3.56 6.43 12.10
N VAL A 37 4.28 7.47 12.53
CA VAL A 37 3.84 8.35 13.61
C VAL A 37 3.32 9.63 13.00
N GLU A 38 2.15 10.07 13.45
CA GLU A 38 1.49 11.31 13.01
C GLU A 38 1.14 12.17 14.22
N VAL A 39 1.16 13.49 14.05
CA VAL A 39 0.71 14.43 15.08
C VAL A 39 -0.74 14.80 14.81
N VAL A 40 -1.63 14.30 15.66
CA VAL A 40 -3.06 14.66 15.61
C VAL A 40 -3.26 15.96 16.38
N ARG A 41 -3.81 16.95 15.68
CA ARG A 41 -4.19 18.26 16.21
C ARG A 41 -5.59 18.62 15.72
N HIS A 42 -6.36 19.32 16.54
CA HIS A 42 -7.65 19.83 16.10
C HIS A 42 -7.41 20.91 15.01
N PRO A 43 -8.16 20.90 13.88
CA PRO A 43 -7.86 21.78 12.75
C PRO A 43 -8.15 23.27 13.00
N TYR A 44 -9.09 23.58 13.89
CA TYR A 44 -9.57 24.97 14.12
C TYR A 44 -9.44 25.46 15.57
N LYS A 45 -9.85 24.64 16.54
CA LYS A 45 -9.71 24.92 17.99
C LYS A 45 -8.28 24.71 18.48
N ASP A 46 -7.87 25.56 19.41
CA ASP A 46 -6.61 25.42 20.14
C ASP A 46 -6.74 24.33 21.22
N CYS A 47 -6.23 23.15 20.87
CA CYS A 47 -6.22 21.97 21.72
C CYS A 47 -4.84 21.33 21.76
N GLU A 48 -4.60 20.51 22.78
CA GLU A 48 -3.40 19.69 22.86
C GLU A 48 -3.23 18.85 21.58
N TYR A 49 -1.98 18.64 21.17
CA TYR A 49 -1.64 17.72 20.09
C TYR A 49 -1.17 16.39 20.67
N LYS A 50 -1.43 15.29 19.94
CA LYS A 50 -0.95 13.95 20.33
C LYS A 50 -0.19 13.29 19.21
N LYS A 51 0.98 12.73 19.55
CA LYS A 51 1.73 11.83 18.66
C LYS A 51 1.11 10.44 18.72
N MET A 52 0.71 9.92 17.57
CA MET A 52 -0.02 8.66 17.48
C MET A 52 0.67 7.72 16.49
N LEU A 53 0.82 6.45 16.89
CA LEU A 53 1.23 5.39 15.98
C LEU A 53 0.02 4.99 15.12
N LEU A 54 0.12 5.25 13.82
CA LEU A 54 -0.89 4.95 12.83
C LEU A 54 -0.38 3.90 11.84
N THR A 55 -1.30 3.37 11.04
CA THR A 55 -1.02 2.38 10.02
C THR A 55 -1.63 2.78 8.69
N ARG A 56 -0.96 2.44 7.59
CA ARG A 56 -1.43 2.63 6.21
C ARG A 56 -1.13 1.41 5.36
N CYS A 57 -1.93 1.20 4.31
CA CYS A 57 -1.62 0.23 3.27
C CYS A 57 -0.83 0.89 2.15
N LYS A 58 0.29 0.28 1.75
CA LYS A 58 1.12 0.75 0.63
C LYS A 58 1.72 -0.46 -0.10
N GLY A 59 1.92 -0.31 -1.40
CA GLY A 59 2.56 -1.30 -2.26
C GLY A 59 1.75 -1.55 -3.53
N HIS A 60 2.26 -2.45 -4.36
CA HIS A 60 1.70 -2.78 -5.66
C HIS A 60 0.90 -4.07 -5.58
N CYS A 61 -0.23 -4.04 -6.27
CA CYS A 61 -1.05 -5.21 -6.58
C CYS A 61 -0.74 -5.69 -8.01
N THR A 62 -1.34 -6.81 -8.42
CA THR A 62 -1.15 -7.39 -9.76
C THR A 62 -1.37 -6.36 -10.87
N LYS A 63 -0.73 -6.59 -12.03
CA LYS A 63 -0.76 -5.67 -13.17
C LYS A 63 -2.20 -5.41 -13.62
N SER A 64 -2.57 -4.13 -13.66
CA SER A 64 -3.82 -3.68 -14.27
C SER A 64 -3.83 -4.03 -15.76
N ARG A 65 -5.00 -4.40 -16.28
CA ARG A 65 -5.18 -4.75 -17.68
C ARG A 65 -6.46 -4.11 -18.23
N THR A 66 -6.37 -3.60 -19.43
CA THR A 66 -7.54 -3.16 -20.22
C THR A 66 -7.64 -4.07 -21.42
N GLN A 67 -8.81 -4.67 -21.65
CA GLN A 67 -9.06 -5.53 -22.80
C GLN A 67 -10.22 -4.96 -23.62
N PRO A 68 -10.10 -4.86 -24.95
CA PRO A 68 -11.22 -4.46 -25.79
C PRO A 68 -12.33 -5.52 -25.72
N LEU A 69 -13.58 -5.08 -25.73
CA LEU A 69 -14.74 -5.94 -25.89
C LEU A 69 -15.20 -5.91 -27.34
N ILE A 70 -15.22 -7.08 -27.99
CA ILE A 70 -15.70 -7.24 -29.37
C ILE A 70 -17.16 -7.68 -29.29
N THR A 71 -18.06 -6.90 -29.88
CA THR A 71 -19.49 -7.20 -29.98
C THR A 71 -19.99 -6.94 -31.39
N PHE A 72 -21.02 -7.70 -31.80
CA PHE A 72 -21.75 -7.48 -33.05
C PHE A 72 -23.05 -6.69 -32.82
N SER A 73 -23.32 -6.27 -31.58
CA SER A 73 -24.37 -5.31 -31.28
C SER A 73 -24.04 -3.96 -31.92
N PRO A 74 -25.02 -3.25 -32.52
CA PRO A 74 -24.82 -1.90 -33.04
C PRO A 74 -24.49 -0.88 -31.94
N ILE A 75 -24.73 -1.24 -30.66
CA ILE A 75 -24.44 -0.40 -29.50
C ILE A 75 -23.44 -1.11 -28.59
N LEU A 76 -22.30 -0.45 -28.35
CA LEU A 76 -21.26 -0.88 -27.41
C LEU A 76 -21.16 0.16 -26.27
N LEU A 77 -21.85 -0.11 -25.16
CA LEU A 77 -21.91 0.80 -24.01
C LEU A 77 -20.62 0.79 -23.18
N GLU A 78 -19.98 -0.37 -23.04
CA GLU A 78 -18.68 -0.52 -22.36
C GLU A 78 -17.65 -1.12 -23.33
N PRO A 79 -16.80 -0.28 -23.96
CA PRO A 79 -15.89 -0.77 -24.99
C PRO A 79 -14.70 -1.58 -24.47
N PHE A 80 -14.48 -1.57 -23.15
CA PHE A 80 -13.35 -2.25 -22.54
C PHE A 80 -13.74 -2.96 -21.23
N HIS A 81 -13.12 -4.11 -21.02
CA HIS A 81 -13.06 -4.77 -19.73
C HIS A 81 -11.80 -4.32 -18.98
N TYR A 82 -12.00 -3.56 -17.90
CA TYR A 82 -10.92 -3.05 -17.05
C TYR A 82 -10.70 -3.95 -15.85
N ILE A 83 -9.48 -4.45 -15.66
CA ILE A 83 -9.02 -5.15 -14.47
C ILE A 83 -8.06 -4.22 -13.75
N CYS A 84 -8.44 -3.78 -12.56
CA CYS A 84 -7.63 -2.92 -11.71
C CYS A 84 -7.66 -3.46 -10.27
N SER A 85 -6.51 -3.38 -9.59
CA SER A 85 -6.36 -3.81 -8.20
C SER A 85 -5.60 -2.75 -7.40
N CYS A 86 -6.15 -2.33 -6.26
CA CYS A 86 -5.56 -1.36 -5.34
C CYS A 86 -5.16 -2.02 -4.02
N CYS A 87 -4.07 -1.55 -3.41
CA CYS A 87 -3.68 -1.94 -2.05
C CYS A 87 -4.53 -1.17 -1.03
N ARG A 88 -5.44 -1.87 -0.34
CA ARG A 88 -6.43 -1.27 0.57
C ARG A 88 -6.48 -2.02 1.90
N ASP A 89 -7.15 -1.44 2.89
CA ASP A 89 -7.42 -2.11 4.16
C ASP A 89 -8.42 -3.25 3.96
N LYS A 90 -8.09 -4.41 4.51
CA LYS A 90 -8.96 -5.59 4.57
C LYS A 90 -9.66 -5.71 5.92
N LEU A 91 -9.02 -5.19 6.95
CA LEU A 91 -9.53 -5.18 8.32
C LEU A 91 -9.02 -3.93 9.00
N SER A 92 -9.95 -3.16 9.56
CA SER A 92 -9.66 -1.97 10.35
C SER A 92 -10.59 -1.88 11.55
N ILE A 93 -10.08 -1.38 12.67
CA ILE A 93 -10.86 -1.15 13.90
C ILE A 93 -11.05 0.35 14.10
N MET A 94 -12.22 0.75 14.59
CA MET A 94 -12.46 2.14 14.96
C MET A 94 -11.76 2.45 16.28
N LYS A 95 -11.08 3.59 16.34
CA LYS A 95 -10.45 4.13 17.55
C LYS A 95 -10.85 5.59 17.73
N ALA A 96 -10.80 6.05 18.97
CA ALA A 96 -11.00 7.46 19.33
C ALA A 96 -9.82 7.94 20.18
N VAL A 97 -9.47 9.21 20.05
CA VAL A 97 -8.51 9.91 20.89
C VAL A 97 -9.17 11.14 21.49
N ARG A 98 -9.01 11.28 22.81
CA ARG A 98 -9.47 12.46 23.57
C ARG A 98 -8.39 13.54 23.50
N LEU A 99 -8.78 14.75 23.11
CA LEU A 99 -7.95 15.96 23.16
C LEU A 99 -8.58 16.98 24.12
N GLN A 100 -7.74 17.58 24.97
CA GLN A 100 -8.11 18.69 25.84
C GLN A 100 -7.85 20.03 25.13
N CYS A 101 -8.82 20.94 25.16
CA CYS A 101 -8.71 22.28 24.59
C CYS A 101 -8.44 23.34 25.66
N GLN A 102 -7.87 24.49 25.27
CA GLN A 102 -7.47 25.54 26.22
C GLN A 102 -8.63 26.11 27.05
N ASN A 103 -9.84 26.11 26.50
CA ASN A 103 -11.07 26.53 27.17
C ASN A 103 -11.64 25.48 28.15
N GLY A 104 -10.91 24.39 28.43
CA GLY A 104 -11.39 23.27 29.26
C GLY A 104 -12.30 22.29 28.52
N GLU A 105 -12.66 22.58 27.27
CA GLU A 105 -13.47 21.70 26.43
C GLU A 105 -12.72 20.41 26.08
N VAL A 106 -13.47 19.32 25.93
CA VAL A 106 -12.94 18.02 25.52
C VAL A 106 -13.51 17.66 24.15
N VAL A 107 -12.63 17.35 23.21
CA VAL A 107 -13.01 16.88 21.88
C VAL A 107 -12.46 15.49 21.62
N TYR A 108 -13.16 14.73 20.77
CA TYR A 108 -12.75 13.38 20.39
C TYR A 108 -12.50 13.31 18.88
N ALA A 109 -11.29 12.90 18.49
CA ALA A 109 -11.00 12.57 17.11
C ALA A 109 -11.13 11.06 16.90
N THR A 110 -11.90 10.64 15.91
CA THR A 110 -12.09 9.23 15.55
C THR A 110 -11.28 8.89 14.30
N TYR A 111 -10.75 7.67 14.25
CA TYR A 111 -9.98 7.19 13.11
C TYR A 111 -10.08 5.66 12.98
N ARG A 112 -9.72 5.14 11.80
CA ARG A 112 -9.62 3.71 11.54
C ARG A 112 -8.16 3.28 11.68
N TYR A 113 -7.89 2.33 12.57
CA TYR A 113 -6.58 1.70 12.69
C TYR A 113 -6.55 0.41 11.88
N ILE A 114 -5.69 0.38 10.85
CA ILE A 114 -5.62 -0.73 9.90
C ILE A 114 -4.87 -1.90 10.51
N MET A 115 -5.53 -3.05 10.56
CA MET A 115 -4.99 -4.32 11.08
C MET A 115 -4.42 -5.19 9.97
N ARG A 116 -5.05 -5.19 8.78
CA ARG A 116 -4.61 -5.99 7.63
C ARG A 116 -4.80 -5.21 6.33
N CYS A 117 -3.84 -5.35 5.42
CA CYS A 117 -3.92 -4.85 4.05
C CYS A 117 -4.11 -5.99 3.06
N GLY A 118 -4.65 -5.69 1.88
CA GLY A 118 -4.74 -6.64 0.79
C GLY A 118 -5.06 -5.96 -0.54
N CYS A 119 -4.93 -6.72 -1.62
CA CYS A 119 -5.32 -6.28 -2.95
C CYS A 119 -6.83 -6.46 -3.15
N GLU A 120 -7.49 -5.41 -3.60
CA GLU A 120 -8.91 -5.40 -3.92
C GLU A 120 -9.16 -4.79 -5.29
N HIS A 121 -10.22 -5.23 -5.96
CA HIS A 121 -10.64 -4.61 -7.21
C HIS A 121 -10.94 -3.14 -7.00
N CYS A 122 -10.49 -2.32 -7.95
CA CYS A 122 -10.81 -0.91 -7.98
C CYS A 122 -12.32 -0.75 -8.15
N ARG A 123 -12.95 0.05 -7.29
CA ARG A 123 -14.35 0.45 -7.49
C ARG A 123 -14.36 1.58 -8.51
N ARG A 124 -15.11 1.40 -9.60
CA ARG A 124 -15.36 2.42 -10.62
C ARG A 124 -16.29 3.49 -10.04
#